data_AF-A0A8R1EKE2-F1
#
_entry.id   AF-A0A8R1EKE2-F1
#
_cell.length_a   1.000
_cell.length_b   1.000
_cell.length_c   1.000
_cell.angle_alpha   90.00
_cell.angle_beta   90.00
_cell.angle_gamma   90.00
#
_symmetry.space_group_name_H-M   'P 1'
#
loop_
_entity.id
_entity.type
_entity.pdbx_description
1 polymer ?
#
loop_
_entity_poly.entity_id
_entity_poly.type
_entity_poly.pdbx_seq_one_letter_code
_entity_poly.pdbx_strand_id
1 'polypeptide(L)'
;MAHHVVASVIRCFPLSAKTVLKCVKRAMPHFTRPAVTVAGYMRNLILMQKYIPASISKDIWETVFHRLTKDDAHNYDCEKKEEENKSPRLFALNDDRLIEDVVETKETDQVTPEQIEQRKGEQTLSYLDSVCTDIITYIRNVEIPEEKDESVDDTWLRNFKITGDKPLESDQLFGMFLEVLESTMLNAPNVQYVSFIWLYYCSLTKDFESRILELLWQVTIRMPRAPADSKKSQSAVAYLAAFLARAKYVQKDEAFIWLEEIFVFLRHYVDQFGSGSSQILPGLQRHGTFYAVSQCFFLVFAFRYKDFVKNQGKFHVLFFLTHCVFRNAGKDTQLGNRTGCSLAIGTTAICVETSGQMLFSYY
;
A
#
# COMPACT_ATOMS: atom_id res chain seq x y z
N MET A 1 -29.83 17.77 -5.21
CA MET A 1 -30.78 17.65 -6.35
C MET A 1 -30.34 16.60 -7.38
N ALA A 2 -29.13 16.70 -7.96
CA ALA A 2 -28.66 15.76 -9.00
C ALA A 2 -28.72 14.28 -8.57
N HIS A 3 -28.24 13.93 -7.38
CA HIS A 3 -28.31 12.55 -6.88
C HIS A 3 -29.74 12.00 -6.74
N HIS A 4 -30.73 12.84 -6.40
CA HIS A 4 -32.13 12.41 -6.38
C HIS A 4 -32.64 12.03 -7.77
N VAL A 5 -32.29 12.82 -8.79
CA VAL A 5 -32.64 12.52 -10.18
C VAL A 5 -31.98 11.21 -10.62
N VAL A 6 -30.69 11.03 -10.34
CA VAL A 6 -29.97 9.79 -10.70
C VAL A 6 -30.58 8.58 -9.99
N ALA A 7 -30.88 8.68 -8.70
CA ALA A 7 -31.50 7.60 -7.95
C ALA A 7 -32.91 7.26 -8.48
N SER A 8 -33.72 8.27 -8.81
CA SER A 8 -35.03 8.06 -9.44
C SER A 8 -34.91 7.36 -10.80
N VAL A 9 -33.95 7.75 -11.64
CA VAL A 9 -33.71 7.11 -12.94
C VAL A 9 -33.29 5.67 -12.78
N ILE A 10 -32.37 5.36 -11.86
CA ILE A 10 -31.91 4.00 -11.59
C ILE A 10 -33.05 3.13 -11.05
N ARG A 11 -33.90 3.69 -10.18
CA ARG A 11 -35.08 2.99 -9.62
C ARG A 11 -36.13 2.67 -10.70
N CYS A 12 -36.36 3.59 -11.64
CA CYS A 12 -37.29 3.37 -12.75
C CYS A 12 -36.71 2.44 -13.82
N PHE A 13 -35.40 2.53 -14.09
CA PHE A 13 -34.71 1.77 -15.14
C PHE A 13 -33.42 1.15 -14.60
N PRO A 14 -33.46 -0.05 -13.99
CA PRO A 14 -32.27 -0.68 -13.40
C PRO A 14 -31.17 -0.98 -14.43
N LEU A 15 -31.53 -1.19 -15.70
CA LEU A 15 -30.58 -1.38 -16.81
C LEU A 15 -29.74 -0.11 -17.11
N SER A 16 -30.21 1.07 -16.69
CA SER A 16 -29.48 2.33 -16.88
C SER A 16 -28.22 2.43 -16.00
N ALA A 17 -28.10 1.61 -14.95
CA ALA A 17 -26.98 1.61 -14.01
C ALA A 17 -25.61 1.45 -14.72
N LYS A 18 -25.51 0.58 -15.73
CA LYS A 18 -24.29 0.41 -16.53
C LYS A 18 -23.97 1.64 -17.38
N THR A 19 -25.00 2.33 -17.88
CA THR A 19 -24.82 3.58 -18.63
C THR A 19 -24.35 4.70 -17.70
N VAL A 20 -24.91 4.78 -16.48
CA VAL A 20 -24.44 5.72 -15.44
C VAL A 20 -22.96 5.49 -15.14
N LEU A 21 -22.53 4.24 -14.97
CA LEU A 21 -21.11 3.91 -14.75
C LEU A 21 -20.21 4.39 -15.91
N LYS A 22 -20.63 4.20 -17.16
CA LYS A 22 -19.90 4.73 -18.32
C LYS A 22 -19.82 6.26 -18.31
N CYS A 23 -20.90 6.93 -17.95
CA CYS A 23 -20.94 8.39 -17.82
C CYS A 23 -20.01 8.88 -16.71
N VAL A 24 -19.98 8.19 -15.56
CA VAL A 24 -19.07 8.49 -14.44
C VAL A 24 -17.62 8.39 -14.89
N LYS A 25 -17.23 7.27 -15.51
CA LYS A 25 -15.86 7.08 -16.02
C LYS A 25 -15.47 8.14 -17.05
N ARG A 26 -16.39 8.57 -17.92
CA ARG A 26 -16.15 9.60 -18.95
C ARG A 26 -16.08 11.02 -18.38
N ALA A 27 -16.89 11.33 -17.37
CA ALA A 27 -16.99 12.65 -16.77
C ALA A 27 -15.91 12.91 -15.71
N MET A 28 -15.06 11.93 -15.41
CA MET A 28 -13.98 12.03 -14.46
C MET A 28 -13.09 13.26 -14.75
N PRO A 29 -12.97 14.22 -13.83
CA PRO A 29 -12.18 15.42 -14.05
C PRO A 29 -10.71 15.10 -14.34
N HIS A 30 -10.10 15.83 -15.28
CA HIS A 30 -8.67 15.72 -15.56
C HIS A 30 -7.84 16.18 -14.34
N PHE A 31 -6.66 15.59 -14.12
CA PHE A 31 -5.78 15.90 -12.97
C PHE A 31 -5.29 17.36 -12.94
N THR A 32 -5.39 18.08 -14.05
CA THR A 32 -5.05 19.51 -14.15
C THR A 32 -6.14 20.45 -13.63
N ARG A 33 -7.33 19.92 -13.28
CA ARG A 33 -8.41 20.72 -12.70
C ARG A 33 -8.08 21.05 -11.24
N PRO A 34 -8.65 22.13 -10.67
CA PRO A 34 -8.44 22.49 -9.27
C PRO A 34 -8.78 21.32 -8.34
N ALA A 35 -7.95 21.10 -7.32
CA ALA A 35 -8.10 20.04 -6.32
C ALA A 35 -9.54 19.94 -5.77
N VAL A 36 -10.15 21.09 -5.47
CA VAL A 36 -11.53 21.19 -4.95
C VAL A 36 -12.57 20.59 -5.91
N THR A 37 -12.39 20.77 -7.23
CA THR A 37 -13.31 20.21 -8.23
C THR A 37 -13.17 18.70 -8.33
N VAL A 38 -11.93 18.19 -8.27
CA VAL A 38 -11.67 16.75 -8.31
C VAL A 38 -12.17 16.09 -7.02
N ALA A 39 -11.84 16.65 -5.86
CA ALA A 39 -12.30 16.19 -4.55
C ALA A 39 -13.83 16.18 -4.47
N GLY A 40 -14.50 17.25 -4.88
CA GLY A 40 -15.96 17.33 -4.91
C GLY A 40 -16.59 16.27 -5.83
N TYR A 41 -15.97 15.97 -6.97
CA TYR A 41 -16.43 14.88 -7.83
C TYR A 41 -16.27 13.51 -7.16
N MET A 42 -15.12 13.24 -6.54
CA MET A 42 -14.86 12.00 -5.81
C MET A 42 -15.83 11.83 -4.63
N ARG A 43 -16.06 12.89 -3.85
CA ARG A 43 -17.05 12.91 -2.77
C ARG A 43 -18.46 12.58 -3.28
N ASN A 44 -18.85 13.13 -4.43
CA ASN A 44 -20.12 12.77 -5.06
C ASN A 44 -20.15 11.28 -5.42
N LEU A 45 -19.07 10.68 -5.95
CA LEU A 45 -19.03 9.23 -6.22
C LEU A 45 -19.21 8.40 -4.97
N ILE A 46 -18.61 8.80 -3.85
CA ILE A 46 -18.81 8.15 -2.54
C ILE A 46 -20.27 8.27 -2.10
N LEU A 47 -20.90 9.45 -2.27
CA LEU A 47 -22.33 9.62 -2.03
C LEU A 47 -23.20 8.74 -2.94
N MET A 48 -22.75 8.44 -4.16
CA MET A 48 -23.50 7.58 -5.07
C MET A 48 -23.67 6.16 -4.50
N GLN A 49 -22.75 5.69 -3.66
CA GLN A 49 -22.79 4.35 -3.07
C GLN A 49 -24.03 4.10 -2.20
N LYS A 50 -24.64 5.16 -1.66
CA LYS A 50 -25.82 5.07 -0.79
C LYS A 50 -27.09 4.57 -1.48
N TYR A 51 -27.26 4.87 -2.77
CA TYR A 51 -28.50 4.56 -3.51
C TYR A 51 -28.28 3.62 -4.69
N ILE A 52 -27.04 3.22 -4.94
CA ILE A 52 -26.67 2.45 -6.12
C ILE A 52 -26.87 0.94 -5.92
N PRO A 53 -27.26 0.20 -6.97
CA PRO A 53 -27.28 -1.25 -6.91
C PRO A 53 -25.90 -1.86 -6.63
N ALA A 54 -25.86 -2.90 -5.80
CA ALA A 54 -24.64 -3.64 -5.47
C ALA A 54 -23.85 -4.10 -6.71
N SER A 55 -24.54 -4.35 -7.84
CA SER A 55 -23.92 -4.79 -9.10
C SER A 55 -22.93 -3.81 -9.73
N ILE A 56 -23.04 -2.50 -9.45
CA ILE A 56 -22.10 -1.48 -9.94
C ILE A 56 -21.32 -0.79 -8.81
N SER A 57 -21.65 -1.10 -7.55
CA SER A 57 -21.01 -0.48 -6.38
C SER A 57 -19.50 -0.73 -6.37
N LYS A 58 -19.10 -1.98 -6.63
CA LYS A 58 -17.71 -2.38 -6.80
C LYS A 58 -17.02 -1.60 -7.92
N ASP A 59 -17.63 -1.54 -9.11
CA ASP A 59 -17.05 -0.83 -10.26
C ASP A 59 -16.80 0.66 -9.97
N ILE A 60 -17.65 1.28 -9.15
CA ILE A 60 -17.47 2.69 -8.74
C ILE A 60 -16.31 2.80 -7.75
N TRP A 61 -16.22 1.91 -6.76
CA TRP A 61 -15.07 1.89 -5.85
C TRP A 61 -13.76 1.61 -6.57
N GLU A 62 -13.73 0.67 -7.51
CA GLU A 62 -12.57 0.43 -8.38
C GLU A 62 -12.22 1.70 -9.18
N THR A 63 -13.21 2.45 -9.67
CA THR A 63 -12.95 3.71 -10.38
C THR A 63 -12.35 4.77 -9.46
N VAL A 64 -12.85 4.88 -8.22
CA VAL A 64 -12.33 5.80 -7.19
C VAL A 64 -10.89 5.43 -6.83
N PHE A 65 -10.65 4.19 -6.45
CA PHE A 65 -9.31 3.74 -6.03
C PHE A 65 -8.31 3.72 -7.20
N HIS A 66 -8.72 3.35 -8.42
CA HIS A 66 -7.82 3.40 -9.57
C HIS A 66 -7.38 4.83 -9.87
N ARG A 67 -8.25 5.81 -9.62
CA ARG A 67 -7.86 7.21 -9.76
C ARG A 67 -6.88 7.63 -8.66
N LEU A 68 -7.20 7.29 -7.40
CA LEU A 68 -6.35 7.63 -6.26
C LEU A 68 -4.96 7.02 -6.37
N THR A 69 -4.86 5.72 -6.70
CA THR A 69 -3.54 5.05 -6.82
C THR A 69 -2.70 5.62 -7.94
N LYS A 70 -3.33 6.03 -9.05
CA LYS A 70 -2.62 6.68 -10.16
C LYS A 70 -2.08 8.05 -9.76
N ASP A 71 -2.90 8.85 -9.07
CA ASP A 71 -2.50 10.18 -8.64
C ASP A 71 -1.44 10.12 -7.52
N ASP A 72 -1.54 9.12 -6.62
CA ASP A 72 -0.55 8.83 -5.56
C ASP A 72 0.80 8.37 -6.15
N ALA A 73 0.79 7.45 -7.11
CA ALA A 73 2.00 7.02 -7.81
C ALA A 73 2.67 8.18 -8.59
N HIS A 74 1.86 9.07 -9.18
CA HIS A 74 2.39 10.27 -9.83
C HIS A 74 3.03 11.23 -8.83
N ASN A 75 2.42 11.39 -7.65
CA ASN A 75 2.99 12.20 -6.58
C ASN A 75 4.34 11.64 -6.11
N TYR A 76 4.45 10.33 -5.93
CA TYR A 76 5.73 9.69 -5.60
C TYR A 76 6.83 9.98 -6.63
N ASP A 77 6.52 9.89 -7.93
CA ASP A 77 7.47 10.23 -8.98
C ASP A 77 7.91 11.70 -8.93
N CYS A 78 7.02 12.61 -8.53
CA CYS A 78 7.34 14.02 -8.33
C CYS A 78 8.25 14.22 -7.12
N GLU A 79 7.91 13.65 -5.96
CA GLU A 79 8.72 13.73 -4.74
C GLU A 79 10.13 13.17 -4.96
N LYS A 80 10.22 12.02 -5.62
CA LYS A 80 11.51 11.40 -5.95
C LYS A 80 12.38 12.29 -6.83
N LYS A 81 11.81 12.93 -7.85
CA LYS A 81 12.55 13.90 -8.68
C LYS A 81 13.02 15.10 -7.87
N GLU A 82 12.22 15.59 -6.92
CA GLU A 82 12.63 16.66 -6.03
C GLU A 82 13.78 16.25 -5.12
N GLU A 83 13.76 15.03 -4.57
CA GLU A 83 14.86 14.48 -3.77
C GLU A 83 16.15 14.33 -4.59
N GLU A 84 16.06 13.80 -5.81
CA GLU A 84 17.19 13.69 -6.73
C GLU A 84 17.75 15.07 -7.12
N ASN A 85 16.88 16.08 -7.30
CA ASN A 85 17.27 17.44 -7.64
C ASN A 85 17.85 18.25 -6.46
N LYS A 86 17.53 17.91 -5.21
CA LYS A 86 18.12 18.52 -4.00
C LYS A 86 19.60 18.16 -3.76
N SER A 87 20.22 17.50 -4.74
CA SER A 87 21.63 17.12 -4.85
C SER A 87 22.04 15.87 -4.04
N PRO A 88 22.95 15.03 -4.60
CA PRO A 88 23.41 13.75 -4.04
C PRO A 88 24.43 13.92 -2.90
N ARG A 89 24.17 14.84 -1.96
CA ARG A 89 25.07 15.19 -0.85
C ARG A 89 24.68 14.62 0.51
N LEU A 90 23.86 13.57 0.55
CA LEU A 90 23.66 12.79 1.78
C LEU A 90 24.85 11.87 2.14
N PHE A 91 26.00 12.03 1.46
CA PHE A 91 27.26 11.35 1.77
C PHE A 91 28.43 12.34 1.77
N ALA A 92 28.41 13.29 2.69
CA ALA A 92 29.63 13.91 3.20
C ALA A 92 29.71 13.62 4.70
N LEU A 93 30.02 12.37 5.05
CA LEU A 93 30.70 12.09 6.32
C LEU A 93 32.13 12.60 6.18
N ASN A 94 32.30 13.90 6.36
CA ASN A 94 33.56 14.47 6.81
C ASN A 94 33.20 15.40 7.96
N ASP A 95 33.69 15.04 9.15
CA ASP A 95 33.65 15.84 10.36
C ASP A 95 34.08 17.28 10.11
N ASP A 96 33.43 18.17 10.86
CA ASP A 96 33.77 19.57 11.09
C ASP A 96 33.69 20.53 9.89
N ARG A 97 32.51 21.12 9.69
CA ARG A 97 32.34 22.57 9.46
C ARG A 97 30.88 23.02 9.55
N LEU A 98 30.59 23.82 10.56
CA LEU A 98 29.48 24.77 10.59
C LEU A 98 29.55 25.68 9.36
N ILE A 99 28.53 25.65 8.50
CA ILE A 99 28.19 26.73 7.55
C ILE A 99 26.66 26.72 7.46
N GLU A 100 25.99 27.45 8.35
CA GLU A 100 25.49 28.81 8.13
C GLU A 100 24.55 28.94 6.93
N ASP A 101 23.31 29.32 7.26
CA ASP A 101 22.25 29.78 6.37
C ASP A 101 22.77 30.63 5.21
N VAL A 102 22.39 30.27 4.00
CA VAL A 102 22.10 31.26 2.96
C VAL A 102 20.80 30.87 2.27
N VAL A 103 19.71 31.32 2.89
CA VAL A 103 18.50 31.72 2.17
C VAL A 103 18.90 32.87 1.25
N GLU A 104 19.08 32.60 -0.04
CA GLU A 104 19.04 33.64 -1.07
C GLU A 104 17.69 33.54 -1.81
N THR A 105 16.69 34.19 -1.24
CA THR A 105 15.45 34.55 -1.94
C THR A 105 15.80 35.53 -3.05
N LYS A 106 16.02 35.05 -4.27
CA LYS A 106 16.01 35.92 -5.45
C LYS A 106 14.57 36.01 -5.95
N GLU A 107 13.92 37.09 -5.55
CA GLU A 107 12.71 37.62 -6.19
C GLU A 107 13.04 37.95 -7.65
N THR A 108 12.80 36.99 -8.54
CA THR A 108 12.63 37.25 -9.97
C THR A 108 11.32 36.58 -10.39
N ASP A 109 10.38 37.38 -10.88
CA ASP A 109 9.04 37.03 -11.40
C ASP A 109 9.08 36.16 -12.68
N GLN A 110 9.95 35.15 -12.72
CA GLN A 110 9.96 34.10 -13.73
C GLN A 110 9.75 32.78 -13.03
N VAL A 111 8.50 32.31 -13.02
CA VAL A 111 8.14 31.00 -12.48
C VAL A 111 8.85 29.94 -13.32
N THR A 112 9.85 29.28 -12.76
CA THR A 112 10.51 28.14 -13.40
C THR A 112 9.50 27.00 -13.60
N PRO A 113 9.63 26.18 -14.66
CA PRO A 113 8.75 25.02 -14.86
C PRO A 113 8.72 24.07 -13.65
N GLU A 114 9.81 24.02 -12.88
CA GLU A 114 9.96 23.28 -11.64
C GLU A 114 9.05 23.78 -10.51
N GLN A 115 8.90 25.10 -10.32
CA GLN A 115 7.98 25.68 -9.32
C GLN A 115 6.51 25.44 -9.67
N ILE A 116 6.19 25.31 -10.96
CA ILE A 116 4.84 24.94 -11.43
C ILE A 116 4.56 23.46 -11.16
N GLU A 117 5.56 22.59 -11.34
CA GLU A 117 5.44 21.15 -11.03
C GLU A 117 5.30 20.91 -9.52
N GLN A 118 6.07 21.64 -8.71
CA GLN A 118 5.98 21.59 -7.25
C GLN A 118 4.61 22.06 -6.72
N ARG A 119 4.08 23.19 -7.21
CA ARG A 119 2.70 23.62 -6.88
C ARG A 119 1.64 22.60 -7.30
N LYS A 120 1.88 21.81 -8.34
CA LYS A 120 0.96 20.72 -8.75
C LYS A 120 1.06 19.51 -7.81
N GLY A 121 2.25 19.19 -7.30
CA GLY A 121 2.44 18.17 -6.26
C GLY A 121 1.68 18.53 -4.99
N GLU A 122 1.87 19.75 -4.47
CA GLU A 122 1.16 20.24 -3.28
C GLU A 122 -0.37 20.22 -3.42
N GLN A 123 -0.88 20.60 -4.60
CA GLN A 123 -2.31 20.53 -4.90
C GLN A 123 -2.82 19.08 -4.96
N THR A 124 -1.99 18.17 -5.47
CA THR A 124 -2.31 16.74 -5.53
C THR A 124 -2.37 16.14 -4.13
N LEU A 125 -1.44 16.50 -3.24
CA LEU A 125 -1.42 16.06 -1.84
C LEU A 125 -2.66 16.53 -1.07
N SER A 126 -3.02 17.81 -1.19
CA SER A 126 -4.23 18.34 -0.54
C SER A 126 -5.51 17.65 -1.04
N TYR A 127 -5.56 17.33 -2.33
CA TYR A 127 -6.64 16.54 -2.92
C TYR A 127 -6.67 15.10 -2.37
N LEU A 128 -5.52 14.41 -2.35
CA LEU A 128 -5.40 13.03 -1.88
C LEU A 128 -5.82 12.92 -0.41
N ASP A 129 -5.36 13.84 0.43
CA ASP A 129 -5.73 13.92 1.84
C ASP A 129 -7.26 14.08 1.99
N SER A 130 -7.84 15.09 1.32
CA SER A 130 -9.30 15.31 1.37
C SER A 130 -10.11 14.08 0.96
N VAL A 131 -9.71 13.36 -0.09
CA VAL A 131 -10.47 12.18 -0.54
C VAL A 131 -10.22 10.96 0.36
N CYS A 132 -9.00 10.78 0.86
CA CYS A 132 -8.71 9.71 1.83
C CYS A 132 -9.53 9.91 3.11
N THR A 133 -9.61 11.15 3.62
CA THR A 133 -10.47 11.51 4.75
C THR A 133 -11.94 11.24 4.44
N ASP A 134 -12.44 11.57 3.25
CA ASP A 134 -13.83 11.29 2.86
C ASP A 134 -14.13 9.78 2.86
N ILE A 135 -13.20 8.95 2.37
CA ILE A 135 -13.34 7.48 2.37
C ILE A 135 -13.31 6.94 3.79
N ILE A 136 -12.38 7.39 4.62
CA ILE A 136 -12.29 7.01 6.04
C ILE A 136 -13.57 7.38 6.79
N THR A 137 -14.11 8.58 6.53
CA THR A 137 -15.37 9.05 7.12
C THR A 137 -16.54 8.19 6.67
N TYR A 138 -16.58 7.80 5.40
CA TYR A 138 -17.60 6.89 4.87
C TYR A 138 -17.52 5.51 5.53
N ILE A 139 -16.33 4.92 5.63
CA ILE A 139 -16.10 3.63 6.32
C ILE A 139 -16.59 3.74 7.77
N ARG A 140 -16.15 4.78 8.49
CA ARG A 140 -16.56 4.99 9.88
C ARG A 140 -18.07 5.09 10.03
N ASN A 141 -18.74 5.79 9.11
CA ASN A 141 -20.20 5.94 9.16
C ASN A 141 -20.95 4.61 8.99
N VAL A 142 -20.40 3.67 8.21
CA VAL A 142 -20.98 2.34 8.00
C VAL A 142 -20.67 1.40 9.16
N GLU A 143 -19.44 1.43 9.68
CA GLU A 143 -18.96 0.51 10.71
C GLU A 143 -19.35 0.94 12.13
N ILE A 144 -19.26 2.23 12.44
CA ILE A 144 -19.48 2.81 13.78
C ILE A 144 -20.43 4.02 13.67
N PRO A 145 -21.74 3.79 13.50
CA PRO A 145 -22.71 4.87 13.29
C PRO A 145 -22.97 5.73 14.54
N GLU A 146 -22.66 5.23 15.74
CA GLU A 146 -23.02 5.86 17.02
C GLU A 146 -21.92 6.79 17.60
N GLU A 147 -20.66 6.64 17.19
CA GLU A 147 -19.60 7.53 17.65
C GLU A 147 -19.61 8.85 16.89
N LYS A 148 -19.76 9.95 17.63
CA LYS A 148 -19.52 11.30 17.12
C LYS A 148 -18.11 11.70 17.46
N ASP A 149 -17.31 11.93 16.44
CA ASP A 149 -16.02 12.57 16.56
C ASP A 149 -16.16 14.00 16.08
N GLU A 150 -15.98 14.97 16.97
CA GLU A 150 -16.08 16.39 16.65
C GLU A 150 -14.99 16.85 15.67
N SER A 151 -13.94 16.05 15.47
CA SER A 151 -12.82 16.41 14.58
C SER A 151 -13.09 16.19 13.09
N VAL A 152 -14.09 15.37 12.72
CA VAL A 152 -14.35 14.99 11.33
C VAL A 152 -15.67 15.59 10.84
N ASP A 153 -15.62 16.39 9.77
CA ASP A 153 -16.82 16.93 9.14
C ASP A 153 -17.60 15.84 8.38
N ASP A 154 -18.52 15.18 9.08
CA ASP A 154 -19.44 14.19 8.51
C ASP A 154 -20.78 14.81 8.05
N THR A 155 -20.88 16.15 8.08
CA THR A 155 -22.08 16.91 7.73
C THR A 155 -22.58 16.58 6.33
N TRP A 156 -21.66 16.44 5.37
CA TRP A 156 -21.98 16.11 3.98
C TRP A 156 -22.58 14.71 3.80
N LEU A 157 -22.21 13.75 4.65
CA LEU A 157 -22.75 12.38 4.65
C LEU A 157 -24.09 12.31 5.36
N ARG A 158 -24.22 12.94 6.54
CA ARG A 158 -25.44 12.86 7.38
C ARG A 158 -26.61 13.66 6.81
N ASN A 159 -26.33 14.82 6.22
CA ASN A 159 -27.38 15.66 5.64
C ASN A 159 -27.95 15.07 4.35
N PHE A 160 -27.19 14.21 3.68
CA PHE A 160 -27.63 13.54 2.48
C PHE A 160 -28.49 12.32 2.82
N LYS A 161 -29.82 12.49 2.75
CA LYS A 161 -30.81 11.43 2.93
C LYS A 161 -31.55 11.18 1.63
N ILE A 162 -31.60 9.93 1.18
CA ILE A 162 -32.28 9.55 -0.07
C ILE A 162 -33.19 8.34 0.13
N THR A 163 -34.34 8.33 -0.55
CA THR A 163 -35.33 7.26 -0.43
C THR A 163 -34.76 5.95 -1.00
N GLY A 164 -34.57 4.96 -0.14
CA GLY A 164 -33.92 3.70 -0.49
C GLY A 164 -32.46 3.59 -0.03
N ASP A 165 -32.01 4.47 0.87
CA ASP A 165 -30.76 4.32 1.62
C ASP A 165 -30.72 2.93 2.26
N LYS A 166 -29.99 2.02 1.61
CA LYS A 166 -29.56 0.76 2.22
C LYS A 166 -28.04 0.82 2.17
N PRO A 167 -27.40 1.39 3.20
CA PRO A 167 -25.95 1.27 3.30
C PRO A 167 -25.61 -0.22 3.20
N LEU A 168 -24.55 -0.55 2.45
CA LEU A 168 -24.04 -1.92 2.43
C LEU A 168 -23.76 -2.33 3.88
N GLU A 169 -24.08 -3.58 4.19
CA GLU A 169 -23.69 -4.15 5.47
C GLU A 169 -22.16 -4.09 5.59
N SER A 170 -21.68 -3.82 6.80
CA SER A 170 -20.25 -3.70 7.15
C SER A 170 -19.40 -4.82 6.52
N ASP A 171 -19.83 -6.07 6.67
CA ASP A 171 -19.13 -7.23 6.11
C ASP A 171 -19.09 -7.23 4.56
N GLN A 172 -20.17 -6.82 3.91
CA GLN A 172 -20.26 -6.73 2.45
C GLN A 172 -19.38 -5.59 1.92
N LEU A 173 -19.33 -4.46 2.63
CA LEU A 173 -18.47 -3.34 2.28
C LEU A 173 -16.99 -3.75 2.39
N PHE A 174 -16.62 -4.39 3.49
CA PHE A 174 -15.25 -4.87 3.69
C PHE A 174 -14.86 -5.92 2.64
N GLY A 175 -15.73 -6.91 2.36
CA GLY A 175 -15.51 -7.89 1.30
C GLY A 175 -15.29 -7.25 -0.07
N MET A 176 -16.07 -6.22 -0.41
CA MET A 176 -15.88 -5.45 -1.64
C MET A 176 -14.55 -4.68 -1.64
N PHE A 177 -14.13 -4.09 -0.51
CA PHE A 177 -12.85 -3.39 -0.39
C PHE A 177 -11.65 -4.34 -0.52
N LEU A 178 -11.78 -5.59 -0.07
CA LEU A 178 -10.79 -6.64 -0.30
C LEU A 178 -10.65 -6.98 -1.80
N GLU A 179 -11.78 -7.10 -2.51
CA GLU A 179 -11.74 -7.30 -3.97
C GLU A 179 -11.09 -6.13 -4.71
N VAL A 180 -11.36 -4.89 -4.27
CA VAL A 180 -10.76 -3.67 -4.84
C VAL A 180 -9.27 -3.58 -4.52
N LEU A 181 -8.84 -3.97 -3.32
CA LEU A 181 -7.42 -4.08 -2.96
C LEU A 181 -6.72 -5.00 -3.97
N GLU A 182 -7.28 -6.18 -4.18
CA GLU A 182 -6.68 -7.18 -5.05
C GLU A 182 -6.70 -6.75 -6.54
N SER A 183 -7.77 -6.11 -7.01
CA SER A 183 -7.91 -5.72 -8.42
C SER A 183 -7.14 -4.45 -8.79
N THR A 184 -6.97 -3.53 -7.83
CA THR A 184 -6.47 -2.18 -8.10
C THR A 184 -5.16 -1.88 -7.38
N MET A 185 -5.14 -1.94 -6.05
CA MET A 185 -3.97 -1.54 -5.24
C MET A 185 -2.75 -2.43 -5.47
N LEU A 186 -2.93 -3.75 -5.47
CA LEU A 186 -1.82 -4.68 -5.64
C LEU A 186 -1.17 -4.61 -7.03
N ASN A 187 -1.88 -4.07 -8.01
CA ASN A 187 -1.39 -3.87 -9.37
C ASN A 187 -0.77 -2.50 -9.59
N ALA A 188 -1.00 -1.55 -8.68
CA ALA A 188 -0.48 -0.19 -8.78
C ALA A 188 0.94 -0.12 -8.20
N PRO A 189 1.93 0.43 -8.93
CA PRO A 189 3.26 0.66 -8.39
C PRO A 189 3.26 1.89 -7.47
N ASN A 190 4.18 1.91 -6.51
CA ASN A 190 4.53 3.11 -5.71
C ASN A 190 3.37 3.87 -5.05
N VAL A 191 2.41 3.13 -4.50
CA VAL A 191 1.31 3.72 -3.72
C VAL A 191 1.79 3.94 -2.28
N GLN A 192 1.71 5.17 -1.78
CA GLN A 192 2.17 5.55 -0.44
C GLN A 192 1.00 5.85 0.47
N TYR A 193 0.21 6.88 0.16
CA TYR A 193 -0.81 7.41 1.07
C TYR A 193 -2.11 6.61 1.04
N VAL A 194 -2.52 6.15 -0.14
CA VAL A 194 -3.80 5.44 -0.31
C VAL A 194 -3.82 4.12 0.46
N SER A 195 -2.64 3.54 0.73
CA SER A 195 -2.47 2.33 1.54
C SER A 195 -2.96 2.46 2.97
N PHE A 196 -2.94 3.67 3.55
CA PHE A 196 -3.39 3.92 4.92
C PHE A 196 -4.89 3.68 5.11
N ILE A 197 -5.70 3.74 4.04
CA ILE A 197 -7.14 3.44 4.11
C ILE A 197 -7.37 2.00 4.58
N TRP A 198 -6.61 1.03 4.07
CA TRP A 198 -6.72 -0.36 4.50
C TRP A 198 -6.14 -0.59 5.89
N LEU A 199 -5.06 0.10 6.24
CA LEU A 199 -4.51 0.06 7.60
C LEU A 199 -5.54 0.55 8.62
N TYR A 200 -6.26 1.63 8.29
CA TYR A 200 -7.35 2.14 9.11
C TYR A 200 -8.52 1.15 9.17
N TYR A 201 -9.00 0.64 8.03
CA TYR A 201 -10.16 -0.26 8.00
C TYR A 201 -9.90 -1.52 8.84
N CYS A 202 -8.72 -2.13 8.72
CA CYS A 202 -8.34 -3.29 9.51
C CYS A 202 -8.14 -3.01 11.00
N SER A 203 -7.97 -1.74 11.40
CA SER A 203 -7.87 -1.39 12.83
C SER A 203 -9.21 -1.44 13.58
N LEU A 204 -10.33 -1.49 12.86
CA LEU A 204 -11.67 -1.42 13.45
C LEU A 204 -12.08 -2.73 14.13
N THR A 205 -11.81 -3.87 13.50
CA THR A 205 -12.24 -5.19 13.97
C THR A 205 -11.15 -6.23 13.71
N LYS A 206 -10.92 -7.12 14.68
CA LYS A 206 -9.93 -8.21 14.54
C LYS A 206 -10.22 -9.16 13.36
N ASP A 207 -11.49 -9.38 13.02
CA ASP A 207 -11.89 -10.16 11.83
C ASP A 207 -11.33 -9.56 10.53
N PHE A 208 -11.40 -8.24 10.38
CA PHE A 208 -10.88 -7.52 9.22
C PHE A 208 -9.36 -7.59 9.12
N GLU A 209 -8.66 -7.53 10.26
CA GLU A 209 -7.22 -7.79 10.33
C GLU A 209 -6.88 -9.19 9.81
N SER A 210 -7.52 -10.23 10.34
CA SER A 210 -7.23 -11.61 9.90
C SER A 210 -7.48 -11.81 8.41
N ARG A 211 -8.63 -11.34 7.89
CA ARG A 211 -9.00 -11.50 6.49
C ARG A 211 -8.09 -10.77 5.50
N ILE A 212 -7.58 -9.59 5.85
CA ILE A 212 -6.63 -8.89 4.96
C ILE A 212 -5.28 -9.61 4.92
N LEU A 213 -4.78 -10.08 6.07
CA LEU A 213 -3.51 -10.79 6.15
C LEU A 213 -3.60 -12.12 5.37
N GLU A 214 -4.71 -12.84 5.53
CA GLU A 214 -5.02 -14.04 4.75
C GLU A 214 -5.09 -13.76 3.24
N LEU A 215 -5.78 -12.70 2.81
CA LEU A 215 -5.85 -12.34 1.39
C LEU A 215 -4.46 -12.03 0.82
N LEU A 216 -3.68 -11.20 1.52
CA LEU A 216 -2.32 -10.82 1.10
C LEU A 216 -1.41 -12.04 0.99
N TRP A 217 -1.50 -12.96 1.97
CA TRP A 217 -0.76 -14.21 1.94
C TRP A 217 -1.20 -15.12 0.79
N GLN A 218 -2.50 -15.29 0.59
CA GLN A 218 -3.04 -16.06 -0.53
C GLN A 218 -2.56 -15.51 -1.87
N VAL A 219 -2.54 -14.19 -2.08
CA VAL A 219 -2.02 -13.59 -3.32
C VAL A 219 -0.50 -13.81 -3.45
N THR A 220 0.24 -13.82 -2.34
CA THR A 220 1.69 -14.05 -2.32
C THR A 220 2.07 -15.47 -2.77
N ILE A 221 1.36 -16.49 -2.27
CA ILE A 221 1.66 -17.90 -2.56
C ILE A 221 1.02 -18.42 -3.86
N ARG A 222 0.16 -17.63 -4.51
CA ARG A 222 -0.43 -18.01 -5.80
C ARG A 222 0.67 -18.21 -6.84
N MET A 223 0.58 -19.33 -7.57
CA MET A 223 1.53 -19.63 -8.64
C MET A 223 1.40 -18.60 -9.77
N PRO A 224 2.47 -17.86 -10.11
CA PRO A 224 2.42 -16.84 -11.15
C PRO A 224 2.26 -17.51 -12.52
N ARG A 225 1.25 -17.09 -13.29
CA ARG A 225 1.01 -17.56 -14.67
C ARG A 225 1.58 -16.57 -15.69
N ALA A 226 1.68 -15.31 -15.31
CA ALA A 226 2.28 -14.23 -16.08
C ALA A 226 3.25 -13.39 -15.22
N PRO A 227 4.18 -12.61 -15.83
CA PRO A 227 5.06 -11.71 -15.08
C PRO A 227 4.31 -10.67 -14.23
N ALA A 228 3.12 -10.24 -14.67
CA ALA A 228 2.26 -9.34 -13.91
C ALA A 228 1.80 -9.98 -12.59
N ASP A 229 1.54 -11.29 -12.57
CA ASP A 229 1.15 -12.00 -11.35
C ASP A 229 2.30 -12.03 -10.35
N SER A 230 3.54 -12.22 -10.81
CA SER A 230 4.70 -12.19 -9.92
C SER A 230 4.90 -10.81 -9.30
N LYS A 231 4.70 -9.72 -10.07
CA LYS A 231 4.72 -8.36 -9.52
C LYS A 231 3.63 -8.16 -8.48
N LYS A 232 2.41 -8.62 -8.77
CA LYS A 232 1.29 -8.55 -7.83
C LYS A 232 1.56 -9.31 -6.53
N SER A 233 2.16 -10.50 -6.59
CA SER A 233 2.59 -11.25 -5.40
C SER A 233 3.68 -10.51 -4.60
N GLN A 234 4.60 -9.82 -5.28
CA GLN A 234 5.62 -9.00 -4.63
C GLN A 234 5.01 -7.78 -3.93
N SER A 235 4.04 -7.11 -4.57
CA SER A 235 3.26 -6.04 -3.92
C SER A 235 2.51 -6.56 -2.70
N ALA A 236 1.84 -7.72 -2.81
CA ALA A 236 1.08 -8.32 -1.72
C ALA A 236 1.94 -8.59 -0.49
N VAL A 237 3.14 -9.16 -0.70
CA VAL A 237 4.05 -9.45 0.42
C VAL A 237 4.68 -8.19 1.01
N ALA A 238 4.90 -7.14 0.20
CA ALA A 238 5.34 -5.84 0.70
C ALA A 238 4.28 -5.18 1.60
N TYR A 239 3.00 -5.24 1.21
CA TYR A 239 1.90 -4.81 2.08
C TYR A 239 1.83 -5.67 3.34
N LEU A 240 1.95 -7.00 3.23
CA LEU A 240 1.99 -7.90 4.39
C LEU A 240 3.08 -7.50 5.39
N ALA A 241 4.29 -7.19 4.89
CA ALA A 241 5.40 -6.70 5.69
C ALA A 241 5.04 -5.39 6.41
N ALA A 242 4.44 -4.43 5.68
CA ALA A 242 4.05 -3.14 6.22
C ALA A 242 2.98 -3.27 7.31
N PHE A 243 1.95 -4.11 7.11
CA PHE A 243 0.93 -4.41 8.10
C PHE A 243 1.54 -5.01 9.35
N LEU A 244 2.27 -6.13 9.22
CA LEU A 244 2.87 -6.82 10.36
C LEU A 244 3.87 -5.92 11.11
N ALA A 245 4.68 -5.11 10.42
CA ALA A 245 5.67 -4.26 11.06
C ALA A 245 5.10 -2.99 11.72
N ARG A 246 4.13 -2.31 11.08
CA ARG A 246 3.70 -0.96 11.49
C ARG A 246 2.35 -0.92 12.21
N ALA A 247 1.46 -1.88 11.98
CA ALA A 247 0.16 -1.88 12.61
C ALA A 247 0.28 -2.14 14.12
N LYS A 248 0.06 -1.09 14.93
CA LYS A 248 0.13 -1.18 16.39
C LYS A 248 -0.94 -2.10 16.99
N TYR A 249 -2.08 -2.25 16.31
CA TYR A 249 -3.19 -3.09 16.75
C TYR A 249 -2.91 -4.59 16.54
N VAL A 250 -2.02 -4.96 15.61
CA VAL A 250 -1.63 -6.35 15.39
C VAL A 250 -0.87 -6.85 16.61
N GLN A 251 -1.47 -7.84 17.29
CA GLN A 251 -0.91 -8.40 18.52
C GLN A 251 0.42 -9.11 18.25
N LYS A 252 1.25 -9.21 19.29
CA LYS A 252 2.57 -9.82 19.19
C LYS A 252 2.46 -11.27 18.74
N ASP A 253 1.57 -12.04 19.37
CA ASP A 253 1.37 -13.46 19.06
C ASP A 253 0.91 -13.69 17.62
N GLU A 254 0.05 -12.81 17.10
CA GLU A 254 -0.39 -12.84 15.69
C GLU A 254 0.80 -12.61 14.75
N ALA A 255 1.62 -11.59 15.01
CA ALA A 255 2.82 -11.33 14.21
C ALA A 255 3.82 -12.50 14.25
N PHE A 256 3.91 -13.23 15.37
CA PHE A 256 4.72 -14.45 15.46
C PHE A 256 4.19 -15.57 14.57
N ILE A 257 2.88 -15.81 14.57
CA ILE A 257 2.24 -16.85 13.73
C ILE A 257 2.55 -16.56 12.25
N TRP A 258 2.34 -15.32 11.81
CA TRP A 258 2.64 -14.93 10.44
C TRP A 258 4.13 -15.05 10.08
N LEU A 259 5.02 -14.72 11.01
CA LEU A 259 6.47 -14.84 10.79
C LEU A 259 6.90 -16.31 10.66
N GLU A 260 6.27 -17.22 11.41
CA GLU A 260 6.47 -18.67 11.30
C GLU A 260 5.96 -19.20 9.96
N GLU A 261 4.76 -18.80 9.53
CA GLU A 261 4.21 -19.15 8.21
C GLU A 261 5.12 -18.68 7.05
N ILE A 262 5.58 -17.43 7.10
CA ILE A 262 6.55 -16.87 6.14
C ILE A 262 7.84 -17.71 6.13
N PHE A 263 8.33 -18.11 7.31
CA PHE A 263 9.53 -18.92 7.41
C PHE A 263 9.35 -20.33 6.83
N VAL A 264 8.22 -20.99 7.12
CA VAL A 264 7.90 -22.31 6.56
C VAL A 264 7.90 -22.25 5.04
N PHE A 265 7.32 -21.20 4.45
CA PHE A 265 7.38 -20.97 3.01
C PHE A 265 8.82 -20.83 2.50
N LEU A 266 9.64 -19.98 3.13
CA LEU A 266 11.03 -19.76 2.71
C LEU A 266 11.86 -21.04 2.78
N ARG A 267 11.70 -21.83 3.86
CA ARG A 267 12.36 -23.11 4.03
C ARG A 267 11.95 -24.09 2.94
N HIS A 268 10.64 -24.23 2.70
CA HIS A 268 10.14 -25.12 1.67
C HIS A 268 10.65 -24.75 0.27
N TYR A 269 10.70 -23.45 -0.03
CA TYR A 269 11.26 -22.95 -1.29
C TYR A 269 12.74 -23.32 -1.44
N VAL A 270 13.55 -23.14 -0.39
CA VAL A 270 14.97 -23.51 -0.40
C VAL A 270 15.16 -25.02 -0.54
N ASP A 271 14.36 -25.84 0.15
CA ASP A 271 14.45 -27.30 0.07
C ASP A 271 14.14 -27.79 -1.36
N GLN A 272 13.15 -27.19 -2.02
CA GLN A 272 12.75 -27.51 -3.40
C GLN A 272 13.79 -27.09 -4.44
N PHE A 273 14.35 -25.88 -4.33
CA PHE A 273 15.19 -25.29 -5.38
C PHE A 273 16.70 -25.30 -5.06
N GLY A 274 17.10 -25.50 -3.81
CA GLY A 274 18.48 -25.42 -3.34
C GLY A 274 19.27 -26.73 -3.43
N SER A 275 18.61 -27.88 -3.54
CA SER A 275 19.26 -29.20 -3.35
C SER A 275 19.64 -29.93 -4.66
N GLY A 276 19.28 -29.43 -5.84
CA GLY A 276 19.32 -30.24 -7.07
C GLY A 276 19.57 -29.54 -8.40
N SER A 277 19.91 -28.25 -8.43
CA SER A 277 20.16 -27.54 -9.70
C SER A 277 21.57 -26.99 -9.77
N SER A 278 22.45 -27.65 -10.52
CA SER A 278 23.75 -27.10 -10.93
C SER A 278 23.62 -25.89 -11.89
N GLN A 279 22.42 -25.33 -12.06
CA GLN A 279 22.08 -24.21 -12.93
C GLN A 279 21.06 -23.27 -12.26
N ILE A 280 21.25 -22.90 -10.99
CA ILE A 280 20.53 -21.76 -10.42
C ILE A 280 21.15 -20.49 -11.01
N LEU A 281 20.70 -20.12 -12.21
CA LEU A 281 21.04 -18.82 -12.77
C LEU A 281 20.28 -17.77 -11.93
N PRO A 282 20.98 -16.86 -11.22
CA PRO A 282 20.31 -15.82 -10.46
C PRO A 282 19.48 -14.95 -11.41
N GLY A 283 18.18 -14.87 -11.17
CA GLY A 283 17.27 -14.10 -11.99
C GLY A 283 16.06 -13.63 -11.20
N LEU A 284 15.88 -12.31 -11.09
CA LEU A 284 14.71 -11.68 -10.48
C LEU A 284 13.39 -12.17 -11.11
N GLN A 285 13.42 -12.54 -12.39
CA GLN A 285 12.25 -13.05 -13.11
C GLN A 285 11.80 -14.44 -12.63
N ARG A 286 12.71 -15.26 -12.08
CA ARG A 286 12.40 -16.63 -11.63
C ARG A 286 12.17 -16.71 -10.12
N HIS A 287 12.92 -15.93 -9.35
CA HIS A 287 12.94 -16.00 -7.88
C HIS A 287 12.46 -14.72 -7.19
N GLY A 288 11.86 -13.77 -7.92
CA GLY A 288 11.44 -12.46 -7.40
C GLY A 288 10.53 -12.53 -6.18
N THR A 289 9.53 -13.41 -6.19
CA THR A 289 8.64 -13.62 -5.04
C THR A 289 9.39 -14.15 -3.81
N PHE A 290 10.36 -15.05 -3.99
CA PHE A 290 11.17 -15.56 -2.88
C PHE A 290 12.00 -14.43 -2.22
N TYR A 291 12.62 -13.56 -3.02
CA TYR A 291 13.36 -12.42 -2.49
C TYR A 291 12.44 -11.43 -1.75
N ALA A 292 11.26 -11.14 -2.29
CA ALA A 292 10.30 -10.25 -1.63
C ALA A 292 9.77 -10.84 -0.30
N VAL A 293 9.51 -12.16 -0.25
CA VAL A 293 9.13 -12.85 0.99
C VAL A 293 10.28 -12.84 2.01
N SER A 294 11.53 -12.99 1.54
CA SER A 294 12.72 -12.88 2.39
C SER A 294 12.85 -11.48 2.99
N GLN A 295 12.65 -10.44 2.18
CA GLN A 295 12.64 -9.05 2.63
C GLN A 295 11.54 -8.80 3.67
N CYS A 296 10.32 -9.30 3.42
CA CYS A 296 9.22 -9.24 4.37
C CYS A 296 9.59 -9.86 5.72
N PHE A 297 10.17 -11.06 5.71
CA PHE A 297 10.65 -11.73 6.93
C PHE A 297 11.62 -10.83 7.72
N PHE A 298 12.66 -10.31 7.06
CA PHE A 298 13.68 -9.50 7.73
C PHE A 298 13.13 -8.16 8.22
N LEU A 299 12.23 -7.53 7.46
CA LEU A 299 11.60 -6.27 7.83
C LEU A 299 10.73 -6.44 9.09
N VAL A 300 9.84 -7.43 9.10
CA VAL A 300 9.00 -7.72 10.27
C VAL A 300 9.86 -8.08 11.47
N PHE A 301 10.88 -8.91 11.26
CA PHE A 301 11.84 -9.27 12.29
C PHE A 301 12.54 -8.04 12.89
N ALA A 302 13.07 -7.14 12.04
CA ALA A 302 13.79 -5.96 12.46
C ALA A 302 12.91 -4.95 13.21
N PHE A 303 11.67 -4.74 12.79
CA PHE A 303 10.78 -3.81 13.50
C PHE A 303 10.24 -4.37 14.83
N ARG A 304 10.02 -5.68 14.92
CA ARG A 304 9.46 -6.34 16.12
C ARG A 304 10.49 -7.11 16.97
N TYR A 305 11.79 -6.96 16.71
CA TYR A 305 12.86 -7.68 17.45
C TYR A 305 12.75 -7.56 18.97
N LYS A 306 12.36 -6.39 19.49
CA LYS A 306 12.19 -6.17 20.94
C LYS A 306 11.08 -7.02 21.53
N ASP A 307 10.03 -7.27 20.77
CA ASP A 307 8.92 -8.14 21.17
C ASP A 307 9.33 -9.62 21.11
N PHE A 308 10.17 -9.97 20.14
CA PHE A 308 10.75 -11.32 19.99
C PHE A 308 11.71 -11.67 21.14
N VAL A 309 12.59 -10.74 21.52
CA VAL A 309 13.63 -10.99 22.54
C VAL A 309 13.06 -11.13 23.95
N LYS A 310 11.95 -10.45 24.25
CA LYS A 310 11.31 -10.52 25.58
C LYS A 310 10.54 -11.82 25.81
N ASN A 311 10.06 -12.46 24.75
CA ASN A 311 9.41 -13.76 24.79
C ASN A 311 10.47 -14.89 24.67
N GLN A 312 11.22 -15.13 25.74
CA GLN A 312 12.36 -16.06 25.77
C GLN A 312 12.02 -17.53 25.40
N GLY A 313 10.74 -17.89 25.24
CA GLY A 313 10.29 -19.25 24.90
C GLY A 313 10.27 -19.61 23.41
N LYS A 314 10.43 -18.66 22.47
CA LYS A 314 10.33 -18.92 21.01
C LYS A 314 11.60 -18.58 20.22
N PHE A 315 12.75 -18.48 20.90
CA PHE A 315 14.06 -18.15 20.32
C PHE A 315 14.63 -19.21 19.36
N HIS A 316 14.09 -20.43 19.36
CA HIS A 316 14.61 -21.53 18.56
C HIS A 316 14.45 -21.30 17.05
N VAL A 317 13.43 -20.54 16.65
CA VAL A 317 13.18 -20.12 15.26
C VAL A 317 14.29 -19.16 14.81
N LEU A 318 14.69 -18.20 15.66
CA LEU A 318 15.74 -17.22 15.37
C LEU A 318 17.11 -17.86 15.06
N PHE A 319 17.54 -18.80 15.90
CA PHE A 319 18.87 -19.40 15.79
C PHE A 319 18.96 -20.38 14.60
N PHE A 320 17.85 -21.06 14.27
CA PHE A 320 17.77 -21.89 13.07
C PHE A 320 17.74 -21.06 11.78
N LEU A 321 17.14 -19.87 11.80
CA LEU A 321 16.99 -18.98 10.65
C LEU A 321 18.30 -18.36 10.17
N THR A 322 19.09 -17.77 11.07
CA THR A 322 20.44 -17.30 10.72
C THR A 322 21.30 -18.49 10.33
N HIS A 323 21.22 -19.61 11.03
CA HIS A 323 22.09 -20.73 10.73
C HIS A 323 21.72 -21.45 9.42
N CYS A 324 20.45 -21.62 9.04
CA CYS A 324 20.09 -22.28 7.77
C CYS A 324 20.28 -21.37 6.54
N VAL A 325 19.89 -20.10 6.62
CA VAL A 325 20.09 -19.14 5.52
C VAL A 325 21.58 -18.89 5.30
N PHE A 326 22.37 -18.70 6.36
CA PHE A 326 23.81 -18.46 6.24
C PHE A 326 24.66 -19.71 6.06
N ARG A 327 24.29 -20.90 6.58
CA ARG A 327 25.09 -22.13 6.39
C ARG A 327 24.97 -22.72 4.99
N ASN A 328 23.83 -22.53 4.31
CA ASN A 328 23.74 -22.88 2.89
C ASN A 328 24.51 -21.89 2.02
N ALA A 329 24.51 -20.59 2.35
CA ALA A 329 25.41 -19.62 1.70
C ALA A 329 26.91 -19.89 1.98
N GLY A 330 27.23 -20.39 3.18
CA GLY A 330 28.59 -20.71 3.63
C GLY A 330 29.18 -22.01 3.06
N LYS A 331 28.34 -22.95 2.61
CA LYS A 331 28.81 -24.19 1.95
C LYS A 331 29.16 -23.96 0.48
N ASP A 332 28.55 -22.98 -0.18
CA ASP A 332 28.94 -22.54 -1.52
C ASP A 332 30.25 -21.73 -1.52
N THR A 333 30.76 -21.30 -0.35
CA THR A 333 31.97 -20.46 -0.26
C THR A 333 33.28 -21.25 -0.35
N GLN A 334 33.25 -22.60 -0.36
CA GLN A 334 34.43 -23.41 -0.64
C GLN A 334 34.67 -23.70 -2.12
N LEU A 335 33.75 -23.29 -3.00
CA LEU A 335 33.97 -23.23 -4.44
C LEU A 335 34.04 -21.76 -4.83
N GLY A 336 35.27 -21.28 -5.03
CA GLY A 336 35.55 -19.90 -5.37
C GLY A 336 34.72 -19.39 -6.54
N ASN A 337 34.26 -18.15 -6.38
CA ASN A 337 33.55 -17.26 -7.30
C ASN A 337 32.03 -17.11 -7.10
N ARG A 338 31.69 -15.89 -6.64
CA ARG A 338 30.54 -15.06 -7.03
C ARG A 338 29.16 -15.71 -6.90
N THR A 339 28.53 -15.52 -5.75
CA THR A 339 27.06 -15.63 -5.62
C THR A 339 26.49 -14.35 -4.99
N GLY A 340 25.83 -13.53 -5.81
CA GLY A 340 25.22 -12.26 -5.43
C GLY A 340 24.09 -12.37 -4.39
N CYS A 341 23.64 -13.57 -4.02
CA CYS A 341 22.65 -13.78 -2.97
C CYS A 341 23.18 -13.47 -1.56
N SER A 342 24.45 -13.80 -1.26
CA SER A 342 25.02 -13.55 0.07
C SER A 342 25.30 -12.05 0.27
N LEU A 343 25.70 -11.35 -0.80
CA LEU A 343 25.83 -9.89 -0.80
C LEU A 343 24.45 -9.24 -0.70
N ALA A 344 23.43 -9.66 -1.47
CA ALA A 344 22.10 -9.07 -1.41
C ALA A 344 21.44 -9.18 -0.03
N ILE A 345 21.52 -10.35 0.62
CA ILE A 345 20.94 -10.55 1.97
C ILE A 345 21.74 -9.77 3.02
N GLY A 346 23.07 -9.72 2.91
CA GLY A 346 23.93 -8.91 3.75
C GLY A 346 23.67 -7.41 3.60
N THR A 347 23.53 -6.91 2.37
CA THR A 347 23.19 -5.50 2.09
C THR A 347 21.76 -5.17 2.52
N THR A 348 20.81 -6.11 2.45
CA THR A 348 19.44 -5.87 2.96
C THR A 348 19.43 -5.78 4.48
N ALA A 349 20.20 -6.64 5.18
CA ALA A 349 20.33 -6.57 6.64
C ALA A 349 21.07 -5.31 7.10
N ILE A 350 22.12 -4.88 6.38
CA ILE A 350 22.88 -3.66 6.67
C ILE A 350 22.07 -2.40 6.34
N CYS A 351 21.30 -2.37 5.26
CA CYS A 351 20.42 -1.24 4.92
C CYS A 351 19.29 -1.02 5.94
N VAL A 352 18.83 -2.09 6.60
CA VAL A 352 17.79 -2.04 7.64
C VAL A 352 18.28 -1.36 8.93
N GLU A 353 19.59 -1.38 9.20
CA GLU A 353 20.17 -0.75 10.40
C GLU A 353 20.44 0.76 10.21
N THR A 354 20.68 1.22 8.98
CA THR A 354 21.04 2.62 8.68
C THR A 354 19.96 3.46 8.02
N SER A 355 18.82 2.88 7.60
CA SER A 355 17.88 3.59 6.72
C SER A 355 16.42 3.37 7.10
N GLY A 356 15.94 4.10 8.11
CA GLY A 356 14.50 4.19 8.44
C GLY A 356 13.62 4.80 7.33
N GLN A 357 14.17 5.13 6.16
CA GLN A 357 13.48 5.81 5.04
C GLN A 357 13.66 5.13 3.67
N MET A 358 14.47 4.08 3.52
CA MET A 358 14.88 3.59 2.19
C MET A 358 14.09 2.36 1.69
N LEU A 359 12.76 2.31 1.91
CA LEU A 359 11.94 1.14 1.58
C LEU A 359 10.92 1.32 0.44
N PHE A 360 10.92 2.48 -0.24
CA PHE A 360 10.10 2.67 -1.46
C PHE A 360 10.90 2.59 -2.78
N SER A 361 12.23 2.48 -2.73
CA SER A 361 13.05 2.68 -3.94
C SER A 361 13.15 1.48 -4.91
N TYR A 362 12.46 0.37 -4.65
CA TYR A 362 12.50 -0.80 -5.55
C TYR A 362 11.15 -1.51 -5.65
N TYR A 363 10.09 -0.83 -6.09
CA TYR A 363 8.97 -1.48 -6.78
C TYR A 363 8.34 -0.63 -7.88
#